data_AF-A0A845UCV1-F1
#
_entry.id   AF-A0A845UCV1-F1
#
_cell.length_a   1.000
_cell.length_b   1.000
_cell.length_c   1.000
_cell.angle_alpha   90.00
_cell.angle_beta   90.00
_cell.angle_gamma   90.00
#
_symmetry.space_group_name_H-M   'P 1'
#
loop_
_entity.id
_entity.type
_entity.pdbx_description
1 polymer ?
#
loop_
_entity_poly.entity_id
_entity_poly.type
_entity_poly.pdbx_seq_one_letter_code
_entity_poly.pdbx_strand_id
1 'polypeptide(L)' 'MSEDSQEVQHHQVAGEPRMPAEERYCMIAEAAYFIAERGGFTGDGETCWLEASVRSTGCSA' A
#
# COMPACT_ATOMS: atom_id res chain seq x y z
N MET A 1 -20.25 -31.12 4.04
CA MET A 1 -19.02 -30.43 4.44
C MET A 1 -19.11 -29.05 3.81
N SER A 2 -19.52 -28.07 4.59
CA SER A 2 -19.64 -26.67 4.15
C SER A 2 -18.30 -26.02 4.42
N GLU A 3 -17.45 -25.91 3.40
CA GLU A 3 -16.38 -24.93 3.43
C GLU A 3 -16.95 -23.64 2.85
N ASP A 4 -17.44 -22.86 3.80
CA ASP A 4 -17.73 -21.44 3.77
C ASP A 4 -16.81 -20.74 2.77
N SER A 5 -17.31 -20.57 1.55
CA SER A 5 -16.76 -19.62 0.59
C SER A 5 -17.01 -18.25 1.22
N GLN A 6 -16.04 -17.81 2.01
CA GLN A 6 -16.00 -16.53 2.65
C GLN A 6 -15.92 -15.48 1.55
N GLU A 7 -17.09 -15.16 1.03
CA GLU A 7 -17.34 -14.05 0.13
C GLU A 7 -16.83 -12.83 0.88
N VAL A 8 -15.62 -12.38 0.51
CA VAL A 8 -15.04 -11.13 0.97
C VAL A 8 -15.97 -10.03 0.49
N GLN A 9 -16.96 -9.71 1.31
CA GLN A 9 -17.92 -8.67 1.03
C GLN A 9 -17.16 -7.34 1.03
N HIS A 10 -16.69 -6.94 -0.15
CA HIS A 10 -16.18 -5.62 -0.48
C HIS A 10 -17.35 -4.62 -0.42
N HIS A 11 -17.83 -4.36 0.80
CA HIS A 11 -18.81 -3.32 1.09
C HIS A 11 -18.15 -1.95 0.89
N GLN A 12 -18.32 -1.44 -0.32
CA GLN A 12 -18.10 -0.05 -0.68
C GLN A 12 -19.14 0.81 0.06
N VAL A 13 -18.67 1.67 0.96
CA VAL A 13 -19.47 2.75 1.55
C VAL A 13 -19.00 4.07 0.95
N ALA A 14 -19.96 4.83 0.42
CA ALA A 14 -19.79 6.03 -0.37
C ALA A 14 -19.00 7.14 0.36
N GLY A 15 -17.91 7.61 -0.27
CA GLY A 15 -17.12 8.76 0.16
C GLY A 15 -15.63 8.54 -0.05
N GLU A 16 -15.18 8.66 -1.31
CA GLU A 16 -13.87 8.24 -1.85
C GLU A 16 -13.62 6.72 -1.86
N PRO A 17 -13.08 6.15 -2.96
CA PRO A 17 -12.62 4.77 -2.95
C PRO A 17 -11.35 4.70 -2.10
N ARG A 18 -11.51 4.65 -0.78
CA ARG A 18 -10.40 4.33 0.12
C ARG A 18 -10.00 2.90 -0.15
N MET A 19 -8.89 2.73 -0.87
CA MET A 19 -8.31 1.41 -1.09
C MET A 19 -8.20 0.66 0.25
N PRO A 20 -8.48 -0.66 0.27
CA PRO A 20 -8.28 -1.51 1.43
C PRO A 20 -6.90 -1.29 2.07
N ALA A 21 -6.80 -1.46 3.39
CA ALA A 21 -5.53 -1.31 4.10
C ALA A 21 -4.44 -2.23 3.54
N GLU A 22 -4.80 -3.46 3.20
CA GLU A 22 -3.89 -4.44 2.59
C GLU A 22 -3.38 -3.97 1.22
N GLU A 23 -4.28 -3.48 0.37
CA GLU A 23 -3.92 -3.01 -0.97
C GLU A 23 -3.02 -1.76 -0.92
N ARG A 24 -3.28 -0.85 0.04
CA ARG A 24 -2.38 0.28 0.32
C ARG A 24 -1.02 -0.18 0.81
N TYR A 25 -0.97 -1.18 1.68
CA TYR A 25 0.28 -1.73 2.18
C TYR A 25 1.11 -2.34 1.04
N CYS A 26 0.50 -3.16 0.17
CA CYS A 26 1.18 -3.72 -0.99
C CYS A 26 1.72 -2.63 -1.92
N MET A 27 0.91 -1.61 -2.22
CA MET A 27 1.33 -0.51 -3.08
C MET A 27 2.51 0.29 -2.49
N ILE A 28 2.49 0.54 -1.17
CA ILE A 28 3.58 1.23 -0.47
C ILE A 28 4.83 0.35 -0.44
N ALA A 29 4.69 -0.95 -0.17
CA ALA A 29 5.80 -1.89 -0.13
C ALA A 29 6.50 -2.01 -1.48
N GLU A 30 5.74 -2.13 -2.58
CA GLU A 30 6.29 -2.14 -3.94
C GLU A 30 7.01 -0.82 -4.26
N ALA A 31 6.38 0.32 -3.95
CA ALA A 31 6.99 1.63 -4.18
C ALA A 31 8.29 1.82 -3.36
N ALA A 32 8.31 1.37 -2.10
CA ALA A 32 9.50 1.41 -1.24
C ALA A 32 10.62 0.54 -1.80
N TYR A 33 10.28 -0.64 -2.31
CA TYR A 33 11.24 -1.54 -2.97
C TYR A 33 11.87 -0.86 -4.20
N PHE A 34 11.06 -0.25 -5.08
CA PHE A 34 11.60 0.46 -6.26
C PHE A 34 12.46 1.67 -5.89
N ILE A 35 12.13 2.40 -4.82
CA ILE A 35 12.95 3.50 -4.32
C ILE A 35 14.30 2.97 -3.83
N ALA A 36 14.27 1.89 -3.03
CA ALA A 36 15.49 1.27 -2.54
C ALA A 36 16.33 0.72 -3.70
N GLU A 37 15.73 0.04 -4.67
CA GLU A 37 16.40 -0.50 -5.87
C GLU A 37 17.08 0.60 -6.68
N ARG A 38 16.41 1.74 -6.90
CA ARG A 38 17.00 2.91 -7.60
C ARG A 38 18.19 3.50 -6.86
N GLY A 39 18.20 3.42 -5.53
CA GLY A 39 19.32 3.80 -4.68
C GLY A 39 20.39 2.71 -4.54
N GLY A 40 20.25 1.57 -5.21
CA GLY A 40 21.15 0.42 -5.05
C GLY A 40 21.10 -0.22 -3.66
N PHE A 41 19.96 -0.10 -2.98
CA PHE A 41 19.72 -0.55 -1.60
C PHE A 41 20.70 0.03 -0.57
N THR A 42 21.22 1.23 -0.85
CA THR A 42 22.19 1.93 0.03
C THR A 42 21.51 2.82 1.08
N GLY A 43 20.22 3.12 0.89
CA GLY A 43 19.43 3.95 1.80
C GLY A 43 18.85 3.16 2.98
N ASP A 44 18.34 3.91 3.96
CA ASP A 44 17.57 3.35 5.05
C ASP A 44 16.17 2.91 4.58
N GLY A 45 15.74 1.73 5.04
CA GLY A 45 14.48 1.12 4.63
C GLY A 45 13.27 1.91 5.12
N GLU A 46 13.34 2.51 6.32
CA GLU A 46 12.25 3.35 6.83
C GLU A 46 12.11 4.63 6.00
N THR A 47 13.22 5.21 5.57
CA THR A 47 13.22 6.37 4.68
C THR A 47 12.58 6.05 3.33
N CYS A 48 12.89 4.89 2.74
CA CYS A 48 12.25 4.44 1.50
C CYS A 48 10.75 4.19 1.68
N TRP A 49 10.36 3.62 2.83
CA TRP A 49 8.95 3.40 3.19
C TRP A 49 8.18 4.72 3.38
N LEU A 50 8.78 5.71 4.02
CA LEU A 50 8.18 7.03 4.22
C LEU A 50 8.00 7.77 2.89
N GLU A 51 9.03 7.78 2.04
CA GLU A 51 8.94 8.40 0.71
C GLU A 51 7.87 7.72 -0.15
N ALA A 52 7.81 6.38 -0.12
CA ALA A 52 6.78 5.60 -0.78
C ALA A 52 5.38 5.91 -0.25
N SER A 53 5.21 5.94 1.07
CA SER A 53 3.93 6.24 1.72
C SER A 53 3.41 7.63 1.33
N VAL A 54 4.28 8.64 1.32
CA VAL A 54 3.92 10.02 0.89
C VAL A 54 3.55 10.06 -0.59
N ARG A 55 4.32 9.39 -1.46
CA ARG A 55 4.02 9.31 -2.90
C ARG A 55 2.70 8.60 -3.19
N SER A 56 2.41 7.50 -2.51
CA SER A 56 1.22 6.68 -2.75
C SER A 56 -0.05 7.26 -2.14
N THR A 57 0.05 8.02 -1.05
CA THR A 57 -1.13 8.62 -0.39
C THR A 57 -1.55 9.96 -1.00
N GLY A 58 -0.71 10.58 -1.82
CA GLY A 58 -1.05 11.83 -2.53
C GLY A 58 -1.42 13.00 -1.60
N CYS A 59 -1.16 12.88 -0.29
CA CYS A 59 -1.40 13.95 0.66
C CYS A 59 -0.40 15.09 0.38
N SER A 60 -0.81 16.05 -0.44
CA SER A 60 -0.14 17.35 -0.53
C SER A 60 -0.23 18.02 0.84
N ALA A 61 0.94 18.38 1.37
CA ALA A 61 1.07 19.18 2.58
C ALA A 61 0.48 20.60 2.40
#